data_AF-A0A5E4ZHD1-F1
#
_entry.id   AF-A0A5E4ZHD1-F1
#
_cell.length_a   1.000
_cell.length_b   1.000
_cell.length_c   1.000
_cell.angle_alpha   90.00
_cell.angle_beta   90.00
_cell.angle_gamma   90.00
#
_symmetry.space_group_name_H-M   'P 1'
#
loop_
_entity.id
_entity.type
_entity.pdbx_description
1 polymer ?
#
loop_
_entity_poly.entity_id
_entity_poly.type
_entity_poly.pdbx_seq_one_letter_code
_entity_poly.pdbx_strand_id
1 'polypeptide(L)'
;MPGPEIVLREARASDVEALTQLLMQTYRSTWEPMLRPEVAATLASGERTRAYVQGHWCEFTVAVPRASDDDVVGMVHVVGDFIDALHVTPSQQRRGVGALLLVHAEAKMRSLGHPLARLETDTFNVQSRAFYLRNGYREVATYPDEEWDSGFTTVLLTKAL
;
A
#
# COMPACT_ATOMS: atom_id res chain seq x y z
N MET A 1 -26.57 10.66 0.48
CA MET A 1 -25.68 10.53 1.66
C MET A 1 -24.27 10.79 1.17
N PRO A 2 -23.62 11.90 1.54
CA PRO A 2 -22.17 12.00 1.35
C PRO A 2 -21.52 10.83 2.10
N GLY A 3 -20.55 10.17 1.46
CA GLY A 3 -19.81 9.06 2.09
C GLY A 3 -19.09 9.54 3.36
N PRO A 4 -18.61 8.62 4.21
CA PRO A 4 -17.85 9.01 5.39
C PRO A 4 -16.65 9.88 4.98
N GLU A 5 -16.54 11.07 5.55
CA GLU A 5 -15.39 11.96 5.36
C GLU A 5 -14.15 11.25 5.89
N ILE A 6 -13.16 11.02 5.04
CA ILE A 6 -11.91 10.35 5.39
C ILE A 6 -10.87 11.40 5.77
N VAL A 7 -10.15 11.15 6.87
CA VAL A 7 -9.08 12.00 7.38
C VAL A 7 -7.78 11.19 7.38
N LEU A 8 -6.66 11.84 7.09
CA LEU A 8 -5.33 11.26 7.19
C LEU A 8 -4.65 11.69 8.49
N ARG A 9 -3.92 10.76 9.12
CA ARG A 9 -3.08 11.04 10.29
C ARG A 9 -1.89 10.09 10.32
N GLU A 10 -0.85 10.46 11.08
CA GLU A 10 0.22 9.52 11.42
C GLU A 10 -0.36 8.33 12.20
N ALA A 11 0.21 7.15 11.95
CA ALA A 11 -0.13 5.95 12.68
C ALA A 11 0.38 6.01 14.13
N ARG A 12 -0.33 5.28 14.99
CA ARG A 12 -0.07 5.17 16.43
C ARG A 12 0.20 3.72 16.77
N ALA A 13 0.83 3.47 17.92
CA ALA A 13 1.06 2.12 18.40
C ALA A 13 -0.25 1.29 18.54
N SER A 14 -1.38 1.95 18.82
CA SER A 14 -2.70 1.31 18.88
C SER A 14 -3.20 0.81 17.52
N ASP A 15 -2.71 1.36 16.41
CA ASP A 15 -3.14 0.99 15.06
C ASP A 15 -2.47 -0.29 14.55
N VAL A 16 -1.43 -0.79 15.23
CA VAL A 16 -0.60 -1.91 14.76
C VAL A 16 -1.43 -3.16 14.42
N GLU A 17 -2.43 -3.47 15.25
CA GLU A 17 -3.29 -4.63 14.99
C GLU A 17 -4.20 -4.38 13.78
N ALA A 18 -4.80 -3.19 13.67
CA ALA A 18 -5.65 -2.82 12.53
C ALA A 18 -4.85 -2.78 11.20
N LEU A 19 -3.63 -2.24 11.23
CA LEU A 19 -2.69 -2.22 10.11
C LEU A 19 -2.30 -3.63 9.68
N THR A 20 -1.96 -4.51 10.64
CA THR A 20 -1.63 -5.91 10.35
C THR A 20 -2.81 -6.61 9.67
N GLN A 21 -4.03 -6.39 10.17
CA GLN A 21 -5.24 -6.94 9.58
C GLN A 21 -5.51 -6.39 8.17
N LEU A 22 -5.34 -5.09 7.94
CA LEU A 22 -5.48 -4.46 6.62
C LEU A 22 -4.51 -5.08 5.61
N LEU A 23 -3.22 -5.16 5.95
CA LEU A 23 -2.22 -5.74 5.05
C LEU A 23 -2.53 -7.21 4.76
N MET A 24 -2.91 -8.00 5.78
CA MET A 24 -3.31 -9.39 5.59
C MET A 24 -4.57 -9.55 4.71
N GLN A 25 -5.56 -8.65 4.83
CA GLN A 25 -6.74 -8.68 3.95
C GLN A 25 -6.35 -8.41 2.49
N THR A 26 -5.43 -7.47 2.25
CA THR A 26 -4.95 -7.20 0.88
C THR A 26 -4.09 -8.33 0.33
N TYR A 27 -3.24 -8.93 1.17
CA TYR A 27 -2.48 -10.14 0.83
C TYR A 27 -3.40 -11.27 0.35
N ARG A 28 -4.42 -11.61 1.15
CA ARG A 28 -5.37 -12.70 0.85
C ARG A 28 -6.19 -12.47 -0.42
N SER A 29 -6.53 -11.21 -0.71
CA SER A 29 -7.35 -10.89 -1.87
C SER A 29 -6.56 -10.74 -3.17
N THR A 30 -5.29 -10.35 -3.10
CA THR A 30 -4.50 -9.96 -4.28
C THR A 30 -3.33 -10.91 -4.55
N TRP A 31 -2.57 -11.31 -3.53
CA TRP A 31 -1.34 -12.11 -3.69
C TRP A 31 -1.57 -13.60 -3.44
N GLU A 32 -2.33 -13.98 -2.40
CA GLU A 32 -2.57 -15.39 -2.04
C GLU A 32 -3.10 -16.24 -3.22
N PRO A 33 -4.05 -15.78 -4.07
CA PRO A 33 -4.55 -16.58 -5.19
C PRO A 33 -3.52 -16.80 -6.31
N MET A 34 -2.45 -15.99 -6.33
CA MET A 34 -1.40 -16.02 -7.35
C MET A 34 -0.20 -16.85 -6.90
N LEU A 35 -0.04 -17.07 -5.59
CA LEU A 35 1.08 -17.80 -5.01
C LEU A 35 0.89 -19.31 -5.12
N ARG A 36 2.01 -20.04 -5.18
CA ARG A 36 2.00 -21.49 -5.02
C ARG A 36 1.47 -21.84 -3.62
N PRO A 37 0.63 -22.88 -3.45
CA PRO A 37 0.02 -23.22 -2.17
C PRO A 37 1.03 -23.39 -1.03
N GLU A 38 2.22 -23.94 -1.30
CA GLU A 38 3.26 -24.13 -0.31
C GLU A 38 3.82 -22.80 0.21
N VAL A 39 4.03 -21.83 -0.69
CA VAL A 39 4.47 -20.47 -0.33
C VAL A 39 3.36 -19.74 0.42
N ALA A 40 2.12 -19.82 -0.08
CA ALA A 40 0.97 -19.21 0.56
C ALA A 40 0.78 -19.68 2.02
N ALA A 41 0.97 -20.97 2.28
CA ALA A 41 0.88 -21.56 3.62
C ALA A 41 1.92 -20.98 4.60
N THR A 42 3.14 -20.71 4.13
CA THR A 42 4.20 -20.10 4.98
C THR A 42 3.89 -18.65 5.35
N LEU A 43 3.26 -17.90 4.45
CA LEU A 43 2.92 -16.49 4.66
C LEU A 43 1.56 -16.30 5.35
N ALA A 44 0.73 -17.35 5.39
CA ALA A 44 -0.61 -17.33 5.99
C ALA A 44 -0.59 -17.00 7.49
N SER A 45 0.51 -17.29 8.20
CA SER A 45 0.69 -16.92 9.62
C SER A 45 0.63 -15.41 9.84
N GLY A 46 0.97 -14.61 8.81
CA GLY A 46 1.06 -13.16 8.91
C GLY A 46 2.21 -12.66 9.77
N GLU A 47 3.14 -13.53 10.19
CA GLU A 47 4.28 -13.15 11.04
C GLU A 47 5.19 -12.12 10.36
N ARG A 48 5.49 -12.29 9.06
CA ARG A 48 6.26 -11.30 8.29
C ARG A 48 5.53 -9.95 8.23
N THR A 49 4.23 -9.97 7.95
CA THR A 49 3.39 -8.76 7.94
C THR A 49 3.39 -8.07 9.29
N ARG A 50 3.22 -8.83 10.38
CA ARG A 50 3.24 -8.29 11.75
C ARG A 50 4.61 -7.70 12.09
N ALA A 51 5.71 -8.36 11.71
CA ALA A 51 7.06 -7.86 11.93
C ALA A 51 7.32 -6.55 11.16
N TYR A 52 6.89 -6.47 9.90
CA TYR A 52 6.95 -5.25 9.10
C TYR A 52 6.18 -4.10 9.75
N VAL A 53 4.93 -4.32 10.15
CA VAL A 53 4.13 -3.28 10.83
C VAL A 53 4.79 -2.88 12.16
N GLN A 54 5.27 -3.83 12.96
CA GLN A 54 5.94 -3.52 14.24
C GLN A 54 7.22 -2.68 14.04
N GLY A 55 7.97 -2.93 12.98
CA GLY A 55 9.20 -2.20 12.67
C GLY A 55 8.98 -0.80 12.12
N HIS A 56 7.89 -0.58 11.37
CA HIS A 56 7.70 0.62 10.55
C HIS A 56 6.41 1.41 10.84
N TRP A 57 5.58 1.00 11.80
CA TRP A 57 4.29 1.68 12.03
C TRP A 57 4.43 3.19 12.24
N CYS A 58 5.51 3.67 12.86
CA CYS A 58 5.72 5.09 13.11
C CYS A 58 6.01 5.92 11.84
N GLU A 59 6.26 5.25 10.71
CA GLU A 59 6.50 5.85 9.39
C GLU A 59 5.23 5.87 8.53
N PHE A 60 4.16 5.22 8.99
CA PHE A 60 2.92 5.08 8.23
C PHE A 60 1.99 6.26 8.43
N THR A 61 1.34 6.67 7.35
CA THR A 61 0.16 7.52 7.40
C THR A 61 -1.08 6.66 7.17
N VAL A 62 -2.08 6.78 8.05
CA VAL A 62 -3.34 6.04 7.97
C VAL A 62 -4.49 6.93 7.53
N ALA A 63 -5.42 6.33 6.79
CA ALA A 63 -6.72 6.90 6.46
C ALA A 63 -7.78 6.31 7.40
N VAL A 64 -8.54 7.18 8.06
CA VAL A 64 -9.59 6.81 9.01
C VAL A 64 -10.88 7.59 8.72
N PRO A 65 -12.07 7.02 8.93
CA PRO A 65 -13.31 7.79 8.92
C PRO A 65 -13.29 8.85 10.03
N ARG A 66 -13.70 10.09 9.73
CA ARG A 66 -13.79 11.18 10.74
C ARG A 66 -14.63 10.79 11.96
N ALA A 67 -15.65 9.94 11.75
CA ALA A 67 -16.53 9.47 12.82
C ALA A 67 -15.91 8.38 13.72
N SER A 68 -14.80 7.76 13.30
CA SER A 68 -14.15 6.68 14.03
C SER A 68 -12.63 6.71 13.78
N ASP A 69 -11.90 7.43 14.63
CA ASP A 69 -10.45 7.61 14.52
C ASP A 69 -9.67 6.29 14.68
N ASP A 70 -10.28 5.26 15.25
CA ASP A 70 -9.67 3.93 15.46
C ASP A 70 -9.89 2.97 14.28
N ASP A 71 -10.71 3.32 13.28
CA ASP A 71 -11.01 2.46 12.14
C ASP A 71 -10.08 2.75 10.96
N VAL A 72 -8.95 2.05 10.91
CA VAL A 72 -7.97 2.18 9.82
C VAL A 72 -8.54 1.55 8.54
N VAL A 73 -8.91 2.40 7.58
CA VAL A 73 -9.48 1.97 6.29
C VAL A 73 -8.47 2.01 5.15
N GLY A 74 -7.31 2.60 5.36
CA GLY A 74 -6.21 2.59 4.41
C GLY A 74 -4.91 3.05 5.05
N MET A 75 -3.80 2.79 4.40
CA MET A 75 -2.48 3.21 4.86
C MET A 75 -1.54 3.45 3.69
N VAL A 76 -0.53 4.29 3.91
CA VAL A 76 0.61 4.46 3.02
C VAL A 76 1.90 4.46 3.83
N HIS A 77 2.92 3.78 3.31
CA HIS A 77 4.30 3.81 3.79
C HIS A 77 5.17 4.41 2.70
N VAL A 78 5.97 5.42 3.08
CA VAL A 78 6.85 6.15 2.16
C VAL A 78 8.26 6.21 2.74
N VAL A 79 9.24 5.75 1.97
CA VAL A 79 10.66 5.80 2.30
C VAL A 79 11.37 6.64 1.25
N GLY A 80 11.80 7.85 1.62
CA GLY A 80 12.39 8.81 0.69
C GLY A 80 11.43 9.17 -0.46
N ASP A 81 11.77 8.74 -1.68
CA ASP A 81 11.00 8.93 -2.90
C ASP A 81 10.19 7.69 -3.33
N PHE A 82 10.11 6.68 -2.47
CA PHE A 82 9.52 5.39 -2.78
C PHE A 82 8.27 5.10 -1.94
N ILE A 83 7.20 4.63 -2.58
CA ILE A 83 5.99 4.13 -1.90
C ILE A 83 6.16 2.63 -1.70
N ASP A 84 6.58 2.23 -0.50
CA ASP A 84 6.76 0.82 -0.14
C ASP A 84 5.43 0.07 -0.05
N ALA A 85 4.39 0.75 0.45
CA ALA A 85 3.08 0.13 0.61
C ALA A 85 1.98 1.18 0.51
N LEU A 86 0.90 0.86 -0.21
CA LEU A 86 -0.33 1.64 -0.22
C LEU A 86 -1.52 0.67 -0.30
N HIS A 87 -2.28 0.59 0.79
CA HIS A 87 -3.36 -0.37 0.93
C HIS A 87 -4.66 0.33 1.35
N VAL A 88 -5.78 -0.15 0.82
CA VAL A 88 -7.13 0.31 1.18
C VAL A 88 -8.02 -0.91 1.36
N THR A 89 -8.82 -0.91 2.43
CA THR A 89 -9.78 -2.00 2.69
C THR A 89 -10.70 -2.20 1.49
N PRO A 90 -11.07 -3.44 1.12
CA PRO A 90 -11.94 -3.71 -0.03
C PRO A 90 -13.25 -2.92 -0.01
N SER A 91 -13.84 -2.69 1.18
CA SER A 91 -15.08 -1.92 1.36
C SER A 91 -14.94 -0.42 1.05
N GLN A 92 -13.72 0.12 1.13
CA GLN A 92 -13.40 1.53 0.90
C GLN A 92 -12.68 1.80 -0.43
N GLN A 93 -12.39 0.76 -1.20
CA GLN A 93 -11.85 0.92 -2.56
C GLN A 93 -12.84 1.63 -3.48
N ARG A 94 -12.30 2.31 -4.51
CA ARG A 94 -13.08 3.10 -5.49
C ARG A 94 -13.93 4.24 -4.88
N ARG A 95 -13.62 4.65 -3.64
CA ARG A 95 -14.23 5.82 -2.96
C ARG A 95 -13.28 7.02 -2.83
N GLY A 96 -12.13 6.99 -3.49
CA GLY A 96 -11.14 8.07 -3.46
C GLY A 96 -10.06 7.96 -2.38
N VAL A 97 -10.17 7.00 -1.44
CA VAL A 97 -9.20 6.82 -0.33
C VAL A 97 -7.76 6.61 -0.83
N GLY A 98 -7.57 5.73 -1.81
CA GLY A 98 -6.24 5.48 -2.38
C GLY A 98 -5.66 6.72 -3.05
N ALA A 99 -6.49 7.51 -3.74
CA ALA A 99 -6.04 8.77 -4.36
C ALA A 99 -5.67 9.82 -3.31
N LEU A 100 -6.41 9.89 -2.20
CA LEU A 100 -6.10 10.77 -1.08
C LEU A 100 -4.75 10.42 -0.44
N LEU A 101 -4.50 9.12 -0.18
CA LEU A 101 -3.22 8.63 0.34
C LEU A 101 -2.07 8.91 -0.63
N LEU A 102 -2.29 8.71 -1.93
CA LEU A 102 -1.28 8.96 -2.95
C LEU A 102 -0.91 10.44 -3.04
N VAL A 103 -1.88 11.35 -3.06
CA VAL A 103 -1.63 12.80 -3.05
C VAL A 103 -0.83 13.21 -1.80
N HIS A 104 -1.14 12.63 -0.65
CA HIS A 104 -0.38 12.87 0.58
C HIS A 104 1.07 12.39 0.46
N ALA A 105 1.30 11.16 -0.03
CA ALA A 105 2.63 10.62 -0.26
C ALA A 105 3.47 11.49 -1.20
N GLU A 106 2.89 11.89 -2.34
CA GLU A 106 3.57 12.75 -3.30
C GLU A 106 3.89 14.14 -2.71
N ALA A 107 2.99 14.71 -1.89
CA ALA A 107 3.25 15.97 -1.19
C ALA A 107 4.39 15.85 -0.17
N LYS A 108 4.45 14.74 0.58
CA LYS A 108 5.55 14.43 1.51
C LYS A 108 6.88 14.35 0.76
N MET A 109 6.93 13.62 -0.35
CA MET A 109 8.13 13.51 -1.19
C MET A 109 8.59 14.88 -1.74
N ARG A 110 7.67 15.71 -2.25
CA ARG A 110 7.97 17.08 -2.69
C ARG A 110 8.56 17.93 -1.57
N SER A 111 8.00 17.83 -0.36
CA SER A 111 8.49 18.59 0.79
C SER A 111 9.91 18.21 1.21
N LEU A 112 10.32 16.98 0.91
CA LEU A 112 11.66 16.46 1.13
C LEU A 112 12.62 16.75 -0.04
N GLY A 113 12.14 17.44 -1.08
CA GLY A 113 12.94 17.82 -2.25
C GLY A 113 13.11 16.72 -3.29
N HIS A 114 12.33 15.65 -3.22
CA HIS A 114 12.37 14.59 -4.23
C HIS A 114 11.63 15.04 -5.52
N PRO A 115 12.28 14.96 -6.71
CA PRO A 115 11.67 15.35 -7.98
C PRO A 115 10.86 14.22 -8.64
N LEU A 116 10.89 13.02 -8.07
CA LEU A 116 10.32 11.81 -8.61
C LEU A 116 9.63 11.03 -7.49
N ALA A 117 8.55 10.35 -7.80
CA ALA A 117 7.95 9.31 -6.96
C ALA A 117 8.09 7.97 -7.66
N ARG A 118 8.41 6.93 -6.90
CA ARG A 118 8.62 5.56 -7.38
C ARG A 118 7.80 4.58 -6.56
N LEU A 119 7.45 3.46 -7.17
CA LEU A 119 6.84 2.32 -6.50
C LEU A 119 6.99 1.07 -7.33
N GLU A 120 6.84 -0.07 -6.68
CA GLU A 120 6.87 -1.36 -7.31
C GLU A 120 5.55 -2.09 -7.09
N THR A 121 5.15 -2.88 -8.10
CA THR A 121 3.99 -3.76 -8.00
C THR A 121 4.17 -4.93 -8.95
N ASP A 122 3.41 -6.00 -8.78
CA ASP A 122 3.49 -7.14 -9.67
C ASP A 122 2.71 -6.95 -10.97
N THR A 123 3.21 -7.54 -12.07
CA THR A 123 2.55 -7.56 -13.39
C THR A 123 1.10 -8.06 -13.33
N PHE A 124 0.80 -9.03 -12.48
CA PHE A 124 -0.54 -9.58 -12.30
C PHE A 124 -1.49 -8.63 -11.56
N ASN A 125 -0.96 -7.67 -10.80
CA ASN A 125 -1.74 -6.70 -10.03
C ASN A 125 -2.27 -5.59 -10.95
N VAL A 126 -3.12 -5.98 -11.91
CA VAL A 126 -3.70 -5.10 -12.93
C VAL A 126 -4.49 -3.95 -12.32
N GLN A 127 -5.07 -4.15 -11.14
CA GLN A 127 -5.79 -3.10 -10.40
C GLN A 127 -4.82 -2.01 -9.91
N SER A 128 -3.72 -2.39 -9.27
CA SER A 128 -2.67 -1.46 -8.82
C SER A 128 -2.08 -0.69 -9.99
N ARG A 129 -1.69 -1.40 -11.07
CA ARG A 129 -1.14 -0.79 -12.29
C ARG A 129 -2.10 0.22 -12.89
N ALA A 130 -3.37 -0.14 -13.08
CA ALA A 130 -4.38 0.77 -13.61
C ALA A 130 -4.62 1.99 -12.70
N PHE A 131 -4.57 1.81 -11.37
CA PHE A 131 -4.68 2.91 -10.41
C PHE A 131 -3.53 3.91 -10.59
N TYR A 132 -2.28 3.46 -10.60
CA TYR A 132 -1.12 4.35 -10.72
C TYR A 132 -1.01 5.01 -12.10
N LEU A 133 -1.27 4.27 -13.18
CA LEU A 133 -1.31 4.83 -14.55
C LEU A 133 -2.34 5.97 -14.66
N ARG A 134 -3.53 5.82 -14.06
CA ARG A 134 -4.56 6.88 -14.03
C ARG A 134 -4.13 8.11 -13.21
N ASN A 135 -3.23 7.94 -12.25
CA ASN A 135 -2.68 9.01 -11.43
C ASN A 135 -1.38 9.62 -12.01
N GLY A 136 -1.03 9.27 -13.25
CA GLY A 136 0.08 9.88 -13.99
C GLY A 136 1.43 9.17 -13.85
N TYR A 137 1.45 7.98 -13.23
CA TYR A 137 2.65 7.14 -13.22
C TYR A 137 2.85 6.46 -14.58
N ARG A 138 4.09 6.05 -14.83
CA ARG A 138 4.50 5.29 -16.03
C ARG A 138 5.31 4.08 -15.61
N GLU A 139 5.05 2.94 -16.24
CA GLU A 139 5.88 1.75 -16.13
C GLU A 139 7.22 2.01 -16.83
N VAL A 140 8.33 1.87 -16.13
CA VAL A 140 9.68 2.18 -16.67
C VAL A 140 10.62 0.98 -16.71
N ALA A 141 10.34 -0.06 -15.91
CA ALA A 141 11.11 -1.29 -15.91
C ALA A 141 10.27 -2.47 -15.45
N THR A 142 10.68 -3.67 -15.87
CA THR A 142 10.17 -4.95 -15.39
C THR A 142 11.34 -5.90 -15.14
N TYR A 143 11.30 -6.62 -14.03
CA TYR A 143 12.34 -7.59 -13.64
C TYR A 143 11.71 -8.73 -12.81
N PRO A 144 12.39 -9.89 -12.71
CA PRO A 144 11.92 -10.99 -11.87
C PRO A 144 11.83 -10.57 -10.40
N ASP A 145 10.78 -11.00 -9.70
CA ASP A 145 10.68 -10.88 -8.25
C ASP A 145 11.55 -11.95 -7.58
N GLU A 146 12.69 -11.51 -7.05
CA GLU A 146 13.65 -12.37 -6.35
C GLU A 146 13.38 -12.45 -4.84
N GLU A 147 12.54 -11.57 -4.27
CA GLU A 147 12.37 -11.44 -2.81
C GLU A 147 11.45 -12.51 -2.20
N TRP A 148 10.55 -13.08 -3.00
CA TRP A 148 9.52 -14.01 -2.51
C TRP A 148 9.60 -15.40 -3.11
N ASP A 149 10.59 -15.68 -3.98
CA ASP A 149 10.65 -16.89 -4.82
C ASP A 149 9.30 -17.19 -5.50
N SER A 150 8.53 -16.13 -5.74
CA SER A 150 7.14 -16.19 -6.19
C SER A 150 7.06 -16.60 -7.66
N GLY A 151 8.14 -16.33 -8.41
CA GLY A 151 8.16 -16.40 -9.87
C GLY A 151 7.41 -15.24 -10.52
N PHE A 152 7.06 -14.20 -9.76
CA PHE A 152 6.38 -13.03 -10.28
C PHE A 152 7.35 -12.11 -11.03
N THR A 153 6.77 -11.18 -11.77
CA THR A 153 7.51 -10.12 -12.44
C THR A 153 7.09 -8.81 -11.81
N THR A 154 8.05 -8.14 -11.19
CA THR A 154 7.92 -6.80 -10.63
C THR A 154 7.92 -5.77 -11.75
N VAL A 155 7.06 -4.78 -11.63
CA VAL A 155 6.95 -3.59 -12.48
C VAL A 155 7.31 -2.38 -11.64
N LEU A 156 8.33 -1.64 -12.07
CA LEU A 156 8.68 -0.35 -11.50
C LEU A 156 7.87 0.75 -12.19
N LEU A 157 7.13 1.54 -11.39
CA LEU A 157 6.40 2.70 -11.85
C LEU A 157 6.98 3.99 -11.29
N THR A 158 7.00 5.04 -12.11
CA THR A 158 7.53 6.35 -11.71
C THR A 158 6.63 7.51 -12.15
N LYS A 159 6.67 8.61 -11.41
CA LYS A 159 5.98 9.87 -11.73
C LYS A 159 6.86 11.06 -11.33
N ALA A 160 7.01 12.03 -12.23
CA ALA A 160 7.65 13.31 -11.89
C ALA A 160 6.75 14.10 -10.93
N LEU A 161 7.35 14.69 -9.89
CA LEU A 161 6.66 15.41 -8.82
C LEU A 161 6.61 16.92 -9.07
#